data_AF-A0A3R8UQL7-F1
#
_entry.id   AF-A0A3R8UQL7-F1
#
_cell.length_a   1.000
_cell.length_b   1.000
_cell.length_c   1.000
_cell.angle_alpha   90.00
_cell.angle_beta   90.00
_cell.angle_gamma   90.00
#
_symmetry.space_group_name_H-M   'P 1'
#
loop_
_entity.id
_entity.type
_entity.pdbx_description
1 polymer ?
#
loop_
_entity_poly.entity_id
_entity_poly.type
_entity_poly.pdbx_seq_one_letter_code
_entity_poly.pdbx_strand_id
1 'polypeptide(L)'
;MAETENAPSWLNELDRKEAEWAASYLSKRWPEGLKAKPSPTPPMLYHSLAESIHELEKYAAGVKLIERMRNSIRQRRYRLAEGGRKTCSFTLPTATKSKLKALAKRHKTTETGLIENLIEAASKQVSIYKEEARHESQAMKAIRNARKLEQELAKTRIEETKKQLHHCMKQLAQWETYLGEALPALPPENEAAATILAEQRLRIIQEAIDAAVAKHAMMSPRAI
;
A
#
# COMPACT_ATOMS: atom_id res chain seq x y z
N MET A 1 13.62 -28.83 -53.67
CA MET A 1 14.02 -27.46 -53.26
C MET A 1 13.24 -26.53 -54.17
N ALA A 2 12.21 -25.87 -53.64
CA ALA A 2 11.35 -24.99 -54.44
C ALA A 2 11.97 -23.60 -54.48
N GLU A 3 12.04 -23.03 -55.68
CA GLU A 3 12.63 -21.74 -56.02
C GLU A 3 11.99 -20.61 -55.19
N THR A 4 12.65 -20.22 -54.11
CA THR A 4 12.36 -19.03 -53.30
C THR A 4 13.02 -17.79 -53.90
N GLU A 5 12.98 -17.61 -55.22
CA GLU A 5 13.78 -16.57 -55.90
C GLU A 5 13.06 -15.23 -56.09
N ASN A 6 11.75 -15.14 -55.87
CA ASN A 6 11.00 -13.92 -56.23
C ASN A 6 10.27 -13.21 -55.08
N ALA A 7 10.32 -13.72 -53.85
CA ALA A 7 9.65 -13.06 -52.73
C ALA A 7 10.58 -12.01 -52.06
N PRO A 8 10.08 -10.79 -51.80
CA PRO A 8 10.90 -9.76 -51.15
C PRO A 8 11.28 -10.20 -49.73
N SER A 9 12.59 -10.24 -49.44
CA SER A 9 13.18 -10.75 -48.18
C SER A 9 12.67 -10.11 -46.88
N TRP A 10 11.92 -9.00 -46.97
CA TRP A 10 11.37 -8.27 -45.84
C TRP A 10 9.91 -8.65 -45.52
N LEU A 11 9.20 -9.33 -46.43
CA LEU A 11 7.86 -9.86 -46.22
C LEU A 11 7.98 -11.29 -45.67
N ASN A 12 7.24 -11.61 -44.61
CA ASN A 12 7.29 -12.96 -44.05
C ASN A 12 6.44 -13.89 -44.92
N GLU A 13 7.07 -14.68 -45.78
CA GLU A 13 6.41 -15.65 -46.66
C GLU A 13 5.51 -16.63 -45.89
N LEU A 14 5.81 -16.88 -44.62
CA LEU A 14 5.07 -17.80 -43.77
C LEU A 14 3.86 -17.17 -43.05
N ASP A 15 3.73 -15.84 -43.02
CA ASP A 15 2.59 -15.15 -42.38
C ASP A 15 1.52 -14.75 -43.40
N ARG A 16 0.56 -15.65 -43.58
CA ARG A 16 -0.59 -15.46 -44.49
C ARG A 16 -1.40 -14.21 -44.17
N LYS A 17 -1.61 -13.87 -42.89
CA LYS A 17 -2.39 -12.68 -42.49
C LYS A 17 -1.64 -11.38 -42.78
N GLU A 18 -0.31 -11.45 -42.83
CA GLU A 18 0.52 -10.34 -43.26
C GLU A 18 0.48 -10.17 -44.78
N ALA A 19 0.57 -11.26 -45.54
CA ALA A 19 0.50 -11.26 -46.99
C ALA A 19 -0.88 -10.80 -47.52
N GLU A 20 -1.98 -11.28 -46.94
CA GLU A 20 -3.35 -10.86 -47.31
C GLU A 20 -3.56 -9.35 -47.06
N TRP A 21 -2.97 -8.84 -45.99
CA TRP A 21 -3.03 -7.42 -45.67
C TRP A 21 -2.15 -6.59 -46.61
N ALA A 22 -0.95 -7.05 -46.94
CA ALA A 22 -0.05 -6.38 -47.87
C ALA A 22 -0.68 -6.28 -49.27
N ALA A 23 -1.26 -7.38 -49.77
CA ALA A 23 -2.01 -7.40 -51.03
C ALA A 23 -3.21 -6.44 -50.99
N SER A 24 -3.99 -6.44 -49.89
CA SER A 24 -5.09 -5.50 -49.71
C SER A 24 -4.64 -4.03 -49.64
N TYR A 25 -3.50 -3.76 -49.02
CA TYR A 25 -2.93 -2.43 -48.88
C TYR A 25 -2.48 -1.87 -50.24
N LEU A 26 -1.78 -2.68 -51.05
CA LEU A 26 -1.37 -2.30 -52.40
C LEU A 26 -2.57 -2.19 -53.35
N SER A 27 -3.51 -3.12 -53.30
CA SER A 27 -4.71 -3.11 -54.14
C SER A 27 -5.55 -1.84 -53.98
N LYS A 28 -5.62 -1.28 -52.77
CA LYS A 28 -6.32 -0.02 -52.47
C LYS A 28 -5.56 1.25 -52.90
N ARG A 29 -4.25 1.16 -53.11
CA ARG A 29 -3.36 2.30 -53.37
C ARG A 29 -2.60 2.12 -54.68
N TRP A 30 -3.12 1.26 -55.55
CA TRP A 30 -2.50 0.87 -56.80
C TRP A 30 -2.53 2.05 -57.77
N PRO A 31 -1.41 2.43 -58.40
CA PRO A 31 -1.39 3.47 -59.42
C PRO A 31 -2.30 3.10 -60.60
N GLU A 32 -3.10 4.06 -61.07
CA GLU A 32 -3.95 3.87 -62.26
C GLU A 32 -3.09 3.62 -63.50
N GLY A 33 -3.45 2.60 -64.29
CA GLY A 33 -2.75 2.25 -65.54
C GLY A 33 -1.64 1.19 -65.43
N LEU A 34 -1.25 0.77 -64.22
CA LEU A 34 -0.29 -0.33 -64.05
C LEU A 34 -0.97 -1.71 -64.17
N LYS A 35 -0.39 -2.59 -64.98
CA LYS A 35 -0.77 -4.01 -65.07
C LYS A 35 -0.30 -4.75 -63.81
N ALA A 36 -0.90 -5.92 -63.53
CA ALA A 36 -0.61 -6.78 -62.37
C ALA A 36 -0.97 -6.19 -61.00
N LYS A 37 -2.25 -5.84 -60.80
CA LYS A 37 -2.78 -5.48 -59.47
C LYS A 37 -2.82 -6.72 -58.56
N PRO A 38 -2.31 -6.64 -57.31
CA PRO A 38 -2.29 -7.80 -56.43
C PRO A 38 -3.71 -8.20 -56.01
N SER A 39 -4.01 -9.50 -56.10
CA SER A 39 -5.27 -10.05 -55.59
C SER A 39 -5.09 -10.53 -54.14
N PRO A 40 -5.96 -10.15 -53.20
CA PRO A 40 -5.91 -10.65 -51.83
C PRO A 40 -6.44 -12.08 -51.66
N THR A 41 -6.85 -12.77 -52.74
CA THR A 41 -7.44 -14.11 -52.69
C THR A 41 -6.40 -15.24 -52.86
N PRO A 42 -6.51 -16.36 -52.09
CA PRO A 42 -5.72 -17.58 -52.32
C PRO A 42 -6.25 -18.28 -53.59
N PRO A 43 -5.39 -18.63 -54.56
CA PRO A 43 -4.26 -19.55 -54.37
C PRO A 43 -2.87 -18.98 -54.70
N MET A 44 -2.81 -17.82 -55.38
CA MET A 44 -1.58 -17.23 -55.93
C MET A 44 -1.17 -15.94 -55.18
N LEU A 45 -1.63 -15.76 -53.94
CA LEU A 45 -1.46 -14.52 -53.17
C LEU A 45 0.01 -14.06 -53.12
N TYR A 46 0.92 -14.95 -52.73
CA TYR A 46 2.34 -14.60 -52.60
C TYR A 46 3.00 -14.32 -53.95
N HIS A 47 2.69 -15.12 -54.97
CA HIS A 47 3.24 -14.96 -56.31
C HIS A 47 2.75 -13.65 -56.96
N SER A 48 1.44 -13.39 -56.94
CA SER A 48 0.86 -12.15 -57.45
C SER A 48 1.35 -10.91 -56.68
N LEU A 49 1.57 -11.03 -55.37
CA LEU A 49 2.12 -9.95 -54.54
C LEU A 49 3.59 -9.67 -54.89
N ALA A 50 4.40 -10.71 -55.08
CA ALA A 50 5.79 -10.59 -55.50
C ALA A 50 5.92 -9.91 -56.87
N GLU A 51 5.14 -10.35 -57.86
CA GLU A 51 5.10 -9.73 -59.20
C GLU A 51 4.65 -8.27 -59.13
N SER A 52 3.63 -7.98 -58.33
CA SER A 52 3.14 -6.62 -58.11
C SER A 52 4.20 -5.70 -57.49
N ILE A 53 4.99 -6.23 -56.55
CA ILE A 53 6.09 -5.47 -55.92
C ILE A 53 7.19 -5.21 -56.95
N HIS A 54 7.56 -6.21 -57.75
CA HIS A 54 8.58 -6.06 -58.78
C HIS A 54 8.18 -5.04 -59.87
N GLU A 55 6.91 -5.03 -60.28
CA GLU A 55 6.38 -4.01 -61.20
C GLU A 55 6.41 -2.61 -60.59
N LEU A 56 6.12 -2.47 -59.29
CA LEU A 56 6.19 -1.18 -58.60
C LEU A 56 7.62 -0.66 -58.41
N GLU A 57 8.61 -1.54 -58.29
CA GLU A 57 10.03 -1.17 -58.17
C GLU A 57 10.57 -0.44 -59.41
N LYS A 58 9.96 -0.66 -60.58
CA LYS A 58 10.33 0.01 -61.84
C LYS A 58 9.97 1.50 -61.86
N TYR A 59 9.14 1.98 -60.93
CA TYR A 59 8.66 3.36 -60.89
C TYR A 59 9.01 4.04 -59.57
N ALA A 60 9.51 5.29 -59.62
CA ALA A 60 9.84 6.06 -58.42
C ALA A 60 8.66 6.25 -57.45
N ALA A 61 7.43 6.34 -57.98
CA ALA A 61 6.21 6.40 -57.16
C ALA A 61 5.88 5.06 -56.49
N GLY A 62 6.15 3.94 -57.17
CA GLY A 62 5.95 2.59 -56.65
C GLY A 62 6.94 2.25 -55.54
N VAL A 63 8.22 2.63 -55.68
CA VAL A 63 9.22 2.49 -54.62
C VAL A 63 8.81 3.21 -53.33
N LYS A 64 8.30 4.45 -53.43
CA LYS A 64 7.77 5.20 -52.26
C LYS A 64 6.55 4.53 -51.64
N LEU A 65 5.70 3.89 -52.45
CA LEU A 65 4.54 3.14 -51.96
C LEU A 65 4.97 1.88 -51.20
N ILE A 66 5.95 1.15 -51.71
CA ILE A 66 6.56 -0.01 -51.06
C ILE A 66 7.21 0.40 -49.73
N GLU A 67 7.93 1.50 -49.68
CA GLU A 67 8.54 2.00 -48.44
C GLU A 67 7.50 2.30 -47.35
N ARG A 68 6.40 2.98 -47.73
CA ARG A 68 5.27 3.23 -46.81
C ARG A 68 4.61 1.93 -46.35
N MET A 69 4.44 0.96 -47.25
CA MET A 69 3.91 -0.36 -46.93
C MET A 69 4.81 -1.06 -45.91
N ARG A 70 6.13 -1.11 -46.16
CA ARG A 70 7.12 -1.71 -45.26
C ARG A 70 7.09 -1.09 -43.88
N ASN A 71 7.01 0.24 -43.77
CA ASN A 71 6.89 0.92 -42.49
C ASN A 71 5.58 0.55 -41.76
N SER A 72 4.48 0.43 -42.50
CA SER A 72 3.18 0.05 -41.94
C SER A 72 3.17 -1.39 -41.42
N ILE A 73 3.80 -2.33 -42.15
CA ILE A 73 3.98 -3.72 -41.69
C ILE A 73 4.85 -3.76 -40.43
N ARG A 74 5.96 -3.01 -40.39
CA ARG A 74 6.81 -2.90 -39.20
C ARG A 74 6.01 -2.43 -37.98
N GLN A 75 5.19 -1.39 -38.13
CA GLN A 75 4.32 -0.91 -37.06
C GLN A 75 3.27 -1.94 -36.64
N ARG A 76 2.71 -2.68 -37.59
CA ARG A 76 1.74 -3.74 -37.33
C ARG A 76 2.37 -4.90 -36.55
N ARG A 77 3.55 -5.37 -36.98
CA ARG A 77 4.34 -6.39 -36.26
C ARG A 77 4.64 -5.95 -34.83
N TYR A 78 5.03 -4.69 -34.61
CA TYR A 78 5.26 -4.14 -33.27
C TYR A 78 4.00 -4.13 -32.38
N ARG A 79 2.80 -3.95 -32.96
CA ARG A 79 1.54 -3.99 -32.21
C ARG A 79 1.04 -5.41 -31.93
N LEU A 80 1.34 -6.36 -32.83
CA LEU A 80 0.92 -7.76 -32.71
C LEU A 80 1.87 -8.59 -31.86
N ALA A 81 3.17 -8.27 -31.87
CA ALA A 81 4.11 -8.82 -30.91
C ALA A 81 3.67 -8.33 -29.52
N GLU A 82 3.11 -9.23 -28.72
CA GLU A 82 2.69 -9.01 -27.33
C GLU A 82 3.90 -8.71 -26.42
N GLY A 83 4.69 -7.68 -26.73
CA GLY A 83 5.87 -7.24 -25.99
C GLY A 83 5.53 -6.59 -24.65
N GLY A 84 4.58 -7.15 -23.90
CA GLY A 84 4.21 -6.77 -22.53
C GLY A 84 3.45 -5.46 -22.37
N ARG A 85 3.25 -4.67 -23.43
CA ARG A 85 2.64 -3.33 -23.35
C ARG A 85 1.27 -3.29 -24.02
N LYS A 86 0.21 -3.09 -23.23
CA LYS A 86 -1.14 -2.76 -23.73
C LYS A 86 -1.28 -1.25 -23.86
N THR A 87 -1.79 -0.78 -25.00
CA THR A 87 -2.01 0.65 -25.21
C THR A 87 -3.27 1.08 -24.46
N CYS A 88 -3.14 1.98 -23.49
CA CYS A 88 -4.27 2.63 -22.82
C CYS A 88 -4.42 4.06 -23.36
N SER A 89 -5.51 4.32 -24.08
CA SER A 89 -5.85 5.66 -24.57
C SER A 89 -6.75 6.38 -23.57
N PHE A 90 -6.31 7.52 -23.07
CA PHE A 90 -7.11 8.40 -22.21
C PHE A 90 -7.06 9.83 -22.75
N THR A 91 -8.17 10.55 -22.62
CA THR A 91 -8.25 11.96 -23.03
C THR A 91 -7.91 12.84 -21.83
N LEU A 92 -6.80 13.57 -21.92
CA LEU A 92 -6.45 14.58 -20.91
C LEU A 92 -6.77 15.99 -21.39
N PRO A 93 -7.18 16.90 -20.48
CA PRO A 93 -7.12 18.33 -20.75
C PRO A 93 -5.71 18.75 -21.19
N THR A 94 -5.64 19.70 -22.13
CA THR A 94 -4.37 20.20 -22.69
C THR A 94 -3.44 20.72 -21.60
N ALA A 95 -3.97 21.42 -20.59
CA ALA A 95 -3.20 21.90 -19.44
C ALA A 95 -2.54 20.75 -18.65
N THR A 96 -3.27 19.65 -18.44
CA THR A 96 -2.77 18.47 -17.70
C THR A 96 -1.68 17.75 -18.46
N LYS A 97 -1.83 17.61 -19.79
CA LYS A 97 -0.80 17.03 -20.65
C LYS A 97 0.50 17.86 -20.63
N SER A 98 0.39 19.17 -20.72
CA SER A 98 1.55 20.07 -20.65
C SER A 98 2.27 19.97 -19.31
N LYS A 99 1.52 19.89 -18.20
CA LYS A 99 2.09 19.68 -16.86
C LYS A 99 2.80 18.32 -16.77
N LEU A 100 2.17 17.25 -17.24
CA LEU A 100 2.78 15.91 -17.25
C LEU A 100 4.11 15.91 -18.01
N LYS A 101 4.15 16.53 -19.19
CA LYS A 101 5.36 16.66 -20.00
C LYS A 101 6.47 17.46 -19.29
N ALA A 102 6.10 18.57 -18.66
CA ALA A 102 7.04 19.39 -17.88
C ALA A 102 7.61 18.62 -16.68
N LEU A 103 6.76 17.87 -15.97
CA LEU A 103 7.17 17.03 -14.84
C LEU A 103 8.07 15.88 -15.29
N ALA A 104 7.71 15.17 -16.37
CA ALA A 104 8.53 14.09 -16.91
C ALA A 104 9.93 14.59 -17.29
N LYS A 105 10.01 15.77 -17.92
CA LYS A 105 11.29 16.43 -18.23
C LYS A 105 12.10 16.76 -16.98
N ARG A 106 11.45 17.30 -15.93
CA ARG A 106 12.10 17.62 -14.65
C ARG A 106 12.67 16.37 -13.97
N HIS A 107 11.94 15.27 -14.01
CA HIS A 107 12.35 13.99 -13.42
C HIS A 107 13.25 13.14 -14.33
N LYS A 108 13.61 13.64 -15.53
CA LYS A 108 14.43 12.93 -16.53
C LYS A 108 13.85 11.55 -16.90
N THR A 109 12.52 11.43 -16.92
CA THR A 109 11.81 10.19 -17.27
C THR A 109 10.85 10.42 -18.43
N THR A 110 10.30 9.34 -18.97
CA THR A 110 9.19 9.41 -19.95
C THR A 110 7.88 9.73 -19.24
N GLU A 111 6.91 10.29 -19.96
CA GLU A 111 5.56 10.54 -19.42
C GLU A 111 4.93 9.26 -18.83
N THR A 112 5.14 8.12 -19.51
CA THR A 112 4.70 6.79 -19.03
C THR A 112 5.43 6.38 -17.75
N GLY A 113 6.76 6.51 -17.69
CA GLY A 113 7.52 6.14 -16.49
C GLY A 113 7.20 7.03 -15.28
N LEU A 114 6.87 8.30 -15.52
CA LEU A 114 6.36 9.17 -14.46
C LEU A 114 5.00 8.70 -13.92
N ILE A 115 4.08 8.29 -14.81
CA ILE A 115 2.78 7.75 -14.39
C ILE A 115 2.97 6.45 -13.60
N GLU A 116 3.85 5.55 -14.05
CA GLU A 116 4.17 4.31 -13.33
C GLU A 116 4.69 4.60 -11.91
N ASN A 117 5.65 5.51 -11.78
CA ASN A 117 6.20 5.92 -10.49
C ASN A 117 5.13 6.53 -9.58
N LEU A 118 4.21 7.35 -10.12
CA LEU A 118 3.13 7.94 -9.34
C LEU A 118 2.12 6.89 -8.86
N ILE A 119 1.81 5.90 -9.70
CA ILE A 119 0.94 4.77 -9.33
C ILE A 119 1.59 3.94 -8.23
N GLU A 120 2.89 3.65 -8.35
CA GLU A 120 3.62 2.90 -7.34
C GLU A 120 3.76 3.67 -6.02
N ALA A 121 4.00 4.98 -6.09
CA ALA A 121 4.03 5.82 -4.90
C ALA A 121 2.65 5.86 -4.20
N ALA A 122 1.58 6.00 -4.98
CA ALA A 122 0.22 5.98 -4.44
C ALA A 122 -0.13 4.63 -3.80
N SER A 123 0.27 3.51 -4.40
CA SER A 123 0.02 2.17 -3.84
C SER A 123 0.79 1.95 -2.53
N LYS A 124 2.08 2.35 -2.49
CA LYS A 124 2.90 2.31 -1.27
C LYS A 124 2.33 3.19 -0.17
N GLN A 125 1.85 4.38 -0.49
CA GLN A 125 1.27 5.27 0.51
C GLN A 125 0.01 4.67 1.15
N VAL A 126 -0.84 4.01 0.35
CA VAL A 126 -2.03 3.32 0.86
C VAL A 126 -1.65 2.14 1.77
N SER A 127 -0.59 1.38 1.46
CA SER A 127 -0.14 0.32 2.35
C SER A 127 0.42 0.85 3.66
N ILE A 128 1.21 1.94 3.61
CA ILE A 128 1.77 2.59 4.80
C ILE A 128 0.64 3.05 5.74
N TYR A 129 -0.35 3.79 5.22
CA TYR A 129 -1.49 4.23 6.03
C TYR A 129 -2.27 3.06 6.65
N LYS A 130 -2.41 1.94 5.94
CA LYS A 130 -3.07 0.74 6.49
C LYS A 130 -2.26 0.10 7.60
N GLU A 131 -0.93 0.08 7.49
CA GLU A 131 -0.05 -0.45 8.52
C GLU A 131 -0.03 0.46 9.75
N GLU A 132 0.09 1.77 9.57
CA GLU A 132 -0.01 2.76 10.65
C GLU A 132 -1.33 2.64 11.41
N ALA A 133 -2.46 2.59 10.70
CA ALA A 133 -3.77 2.41 11.34
C ALA A 133 -3.88 1.07 12.10
N ARG A 134 -3.23 0.01 11.63
CA ARG A 134 -3.17 -1.28 12.35
C ARG A 134 -2.31 -1.16 13.61
N HIS A 135 -1.15 -0.53 13.53
CA HIS A 135 -0.28 -0.30 14.67
C HIS A 135 -0.96 0.57 15.74
N GLU A 136 -1.62 1.65 15.35
CA GLU A 136 -2.40 2.50 16.26
C GLU A 136 -3.54 1.72 16.92
N SER A 137 -4.28 0.91 16.15
CA SER A 137 -5.34 0.06 16.70
C SER A 137 -4.79 -0.95 17.71
N GLN A 138 -3.65 -1.57 17.42
CA GLN A 138 -2.98 -2.50 18.35
C GLN A 138 -2.49 -1.80 19.61
N ALA A 139 -1.86 -0.62 19.48
CA ALA A 139 -1.40 0.18 20.61
C ALA A 139 -2.58 0.61 21.49
N MET A 140 -3.68 1.06 20.89
CA MET A 140 -4.88 1.45 21.64
C MET A 140 -5.52 0.26 22.37
N LYS A 141 -5.52 -0.94 21.76
CA LYS A 141 -5.95 -2.18 22.41
C LYS A 141 -5.04 -2.54 23.59
N ALA A 142 -3.73 -2.44 23.42
CA ALA A 142 -2.76 -2.72 24.48
C ALA A 142 -2.94 -1.77 25.66
N ILE A 143 -3.09 -0.46 25.41
CA ILE A 143 -3.36 0.55 26.45
C ILE A 143 -4.68 0.25 27.17
N ARG A 144 -5.74 -0.10 26.44
CA ARG A 144 -7.03 -0.45 27.03
C ARG A 144 -6.94 -1.66 27.93
N ASN A 145 -6.23 -2.70 27.48
CA ASN A 145 -6.03 -3.92 28.25
C ASN A 145 -5.17 -3.67 29.50
N ALA A 146 -4.10 -2.87 29.39
CA ALA A 146 -3.27 -2.49 30.52
C ALA A 146 -4.06 -1.71 31.58
N ARG A 147 -4.85 -0.71 31.17
CA ARG A 147 -5.74 0.04 32.09
C ARG A 147 -6.75 -0.87 32.79
N LYS A 148 -7.34 -1.82 32.05
CA LYS A 148 -8.27 -2.79 32.63
C LYS A 148 -7.59 -3.67 33.67
N LEU A 149 -6.37 -4.14 33.39
CA LEU A 149 -5.59 -4.95 34.33
C LEU A 149 -5.22 -4.16 35.58
N GLU A 150 -4.79 -2.90 35.44
CA GLU A 150 -4.51 -2.01 36.58
C GLU A 150 -5.75 -1.79 37.45
N GLN A 151 -6.91 -1.60 36.83
CA GLN A 151 -8.17 -1.44 37.53
C GLN A 151 -8.54 -2.70 38.34
N GLU A 152 -8.37 -3.90 37.77
CA GLU A 152 -8.64 -5.14 38.50
C GLU A 152 -7.65 -5.35 39.64
N LEU A 153 -6.35 -5.07 39.44
CA LEU A 153 -5.35 -5.13 40.51
C LEU A 153 -5.65 -4.15 41.65
N ALA A 154 -6.11 -2.94 41.33
CA ALA A 154 -6.53 -1.96 42.32
C ALA A 154 -7.73 -2.45 43.13
N LYS A 155 -8.75 -3.04 42.48
CA LYS A 155 -9.89 -3.66 43.19
C LYS A 155 -9.44 -4.75 44.16
N THR A 156 -8.57 -5.66 43.72
CA THR A 156 -8.05 -6.72 44.58
C THR A 156 -7.32 -6.16 45.81
N ARG A 157 -6.49 -5.13 45.62
CA ARG A 157 -5.80 -4.45 46.73
C ARG A 157 -6.79 -3.80 47.69
N ILE A 158 -7.80 -3.11 47.20
CA ILE A 158 -8.84 -2.49 48.03
C ILE A 158 -9.55 -3.56 48.87
N GLU A 159 -9.98 -4.67 48.27
CA GLU A 159 -10.63 -5.76 49.00
C GLU A 159 -9.72 -6.36 50.08
N GLU A 160 -8.43 -6.53 49.81
CA GLU A 160 -7.50 -7.04 50.81
C GLU A 160 -7.28 -6.04 51.96
N THR A 161 -7.11 -4.75 51.66
CA THR A 161 -7.02 -3.71 52.70
C THR A 161 -8.28 -3.62 53.54
N LYS A 162 -9.46 -3.83 52.94
CA LYS A 162 -10.74 -3.87 53.65
C LYS A 162 -10.81 -5.04 54.62
N LYS A 163 -10.30 -6.23 54.26
CA LYS A 163 -10.22 -7.38 55.18
C LYS A 163 -9.27 -7.11 56.34
N GLN A 164 -8.11 -6.51 56.07
CA GLN A 164 -7.14 -6.16 57.11
C GLN A 164 -7.74 -5.14 58.09
N LEU A 165 -8.40 -4.09 57.57
CA LEU A 165 -9.10 -3.10 58.39
C LEU A 165 -10.17 -3.76 59.25
N HIS A 166 -10.99 -4.65 58.65
CA HIS A 166 -12.01 -5.38 59.39
C HIS A 166 -11.41 -6.26 60.50
N HIS A 167 -10.27 -6.91 60.25
CA HIS A 167 -9.55 -7.68 61.27
C HIS A 167 -9.09 -6.79 62.43
N CYS A 168 -8.44 -5.65 62.14
CA CYS A 168 -8.01 -4.69 63.17
C CYS A 168 -9.20 -4.14 63.97
N MET A 169 -10.29 -3.75 63.30
CA MET A 169 -11.51 -3.29 63.97
C MET A 169 -12.13 -4.37 64.86
N LYS A 170 -12.15 -5.63 64.40
CA LYS A 170 -12.65 -6.75 65.20
C LYS A 170 -11.80 -6.94 66.45
N GLN A 171 -10.47 -6.86 66.34
CA GLN A 171 -9.59 -6.93 67.50
C GLN A 171 -9.88 -5.78 68.45
N LEU A 172 -9.93 -4.53 67.98
CA LEU A 172 -10.27 -3.37 68.81
C LEU A 172 -11.60 -3.55 69.54
N ALA A 173 -12.65 -3.98 68.85
CA ALA A 173 -13.94 -4.26 69.47
C ALA A 173 -13.85 -5.38 70.52
N GLN A 174 -13.04 -6.42 70.29
CA GLN A 174 -12.79 -7.45 71.31
C GLN A 174 -12.11 -6.86 72.55
N TRP A 175 -11.11 -6.00 72.37
CA TRP A 175 -10.46 -5.30 73.48
C TRP A 175 -11.45 -4.40 74.24
N GLU A 176 -12.27 -3.63 73.54
CA GLU A 176 -13.32 -2.78 74.13
C GLU A 176 -14.33 -3.62 74.93
N THR A 177 -14.79 -4.75 74.39
CA THR A 177 -15.73 -5.63 75.10
C THR A 177 -15.10 -6.34 76.30
N TYR A 178 -13.80 -6.65 76.25
CA TYR A 178 -13.08 -7.31 77.35
C TYR A 178 -12.80 -6.35 78.51
N LEU A 179 -12.49 -5.08 78.22
CA LEU A 179 -12.18 -4.05 79.22
C LEU A 179 -13.43 -3.36 79.79
N GLY A 180 -14.54 -3.31 79.03
CA GLY A 180 -15.71 -2.49 79.39
C GLY A 180 -15.42 -0.98 79.27
N GLU A 181 -16.31 -0.11 79.79
CA GLU A 181 -16.11 1.37 79.76
C GLU A 181 -14.88 1.85 80.56
N ALA A 182 -14.24 0.98 81.34
CA ALA A 182 -13.04 1.32 82.10
C ALA A 182 -11.78 0.94 81.31
N LEU A 183 -11.15 1.92 80.66
CA LEU A 183 -9.79 1.76 80.13
C LEU A 183 -8.85 1.32 81.28
N PRO A 184 -7.96 0.34 81.06
CA PRO A 184 -6.96 -0.01 82.06
C PRO A 184 -6.04 1.20 82.21
N ALA A 185 -6.03 1.80 83.41
CA ALA A 185 -5.11 2.88 83.75
C ALA A 185 -3.68 2.35 83.63
N LEU A 186 -3.05 2.63 82.51
CA LEU A 186 -1.65 2.30 82.30
C LEU A 186 -0.83 3.28 83.15
N PRO A 187 0.27 2.82 83.77
CA PRO A 187 1.24 3.74 84.36
C PRO A 187 1.62 4.82 83.32
N PRO A 188 1.79 6.09 83.71
CA PRO A 188 1.97 7.21 82.78
C PRO A 188 3.15 7.00 81.80
N GLU A 189 4.19 6.25 82.19
CA GLU A 189 5.30 5.88 81.32
C GLU A 189 4.89 4.90 80.20
N ASN A 190 4.01 3.94 80.48
CA ASN A 190 3.54 2.95 79.50
C ASN A 190 2.49 3.54 78.55
N GLU A 191 1.70 4.51 79.02
CA GLU A 191 0.75 5.28 78.21
C GLU A 191 1.49 6.21 77.22
N ALA A 192 2.54 6.88 77.68
CA ALA A 192 3.44 7.66 76.82
C ALA A 192 4.16 6.77 75.79
N ALA A 193 4.63 5.58 76.17
CA ALA A 193 5.25 4.66 75.23
C ALA A 193 4.25 4.12 74.18
N ALA A 194 3.01 3.84 74.58
CA ALA A 194 1.96 3.36 73.67
C ALA A 194 1.51 4.43 72.65
N THR A 195 1.40 5.69 73.08
CA THR A 195 1.08 6.82 72.20
C THR A 195 2.19 7.08 71.19
N ILE A 196 3.46 7.09 71.62
CA ILE A 196 4.61 7.22 70.71
C ILE A 196 4.64 6.07 69.68
N LEU A 197 4.40 4.83 70.11
CA LEU A 197 4.35 3.68 69.22
C LEU A 197 3.22 3.80 68.19
N ALA A 198 2.04 4.27 68.61
CA ALA A 198 0.89 4.48 67.74
C ALA A 198 1.17 5.57 66.70
N GLU A 199 1.72 6.71 67.11
CA GLU A 199 2.11 7.81 66.23
C GLU A 199 3.17 7.38 65.20
N GLN A 200 4.19 6.63 65.63
CA GLN A 200 5.20 6.08 64.72
C GLN A 200 4.58 5.17 63.66
N ARG A 201 3.68 4.25 64.07
CA ARG A 201 2.99 3.35 63.13
C ARG A 201 2.08 4.12 62.17
N LEU A 202 1.36 5.12 62.67
CA LEU A 202 0.45 5.94 61.87
C LEU A 202 1.22 6.79 60.86
N ARG A 203 2.39 7.31 61.24
CA ARG A 203 3.29 8.04 60.34
C ARG A 203 3.81 7.17 59.20
N ILE A 204 4.26 5.95 59.48
CA ILE A 204 4.72 5.01 58.44
C ILE A 204 3.59 4.69 57.44
N ILE A 205 2.37 4.50 57.94
CA ILE A 205 1.19 4.25 57.09
C ILE A 205 0.88 5.49 56.23
N GLN A 206 0.93 6.68 56.81
CA GLN A 206 0.68 7.94 56.09
C GLN A 206 1.71 8.17 54.99
N GLU A 207 3.00 7.96 55.27
CA GLU A 207 4.07 8.08 54.28
C GLU A 207 3.90 7.09 53.11
N ALA A 208 3.44 5.86 53.39
CA ALA A 208 3.14 4.87 52.36
C ALA A 208 1.92 5.25 51.50
N ILE A 209 0.88 5.83 52.12
CA ILE A 209 -0.30 6.35 51.41
C ILE A 209 0.11 7.52 50.51
N ASP A 210 0.85 8.49 51.04
CA ASP A 210 1.30 9.67 50.30
C ASP A 210 2.19 9.28 49.11
N ALA A 211 3.09 8.32 49.29
CA ALA A 211 3.90 7.76 48.20
C ALA A 211 3.05 7.10 47.10
N ALA A 212 2.02 6.34 47.49
CA ALA A 212 1.09 5.72 46.54
C ALA A 212 0.27 6.76 45.76
N VAL A 213 -0.21 7.81 46.45
CA VAL A 213 -0.94 8.94 45.84
C VAL A 213 -0.05 9.73 44.87
N ALA A 214 1.19 10.04 45.27
CA ALA A 214 2.15 10.74 44.40
C ALA A 214 2.45 9.94 43.13
N LYS A 215 2.67 8.62 43.25
CA LYS A 215 2.87 7.73 42.10
C LYS A 215 1.66 7.71 41.16
N HIS A 216 0.44 7.67 41.71
CA HIS A 216 -0.78 7.73 40.92
C HIS A 216 -0.93 9.09 40.20
N ALA A 217 -0.64 10.21 40.88
CA ALA A 217 -0.66 11.54 40.29
C ALA A 217 0.35 11.70 39.13
N MET A 218 1.51 11.04 39.21
CA MET A 218 2.51 11.03 38.13
C MET A 218 2.11 10.15 36.94
N MET A 219 1.38 9.06 37.18
CA MET A 219 0.97 8.08 36.14
C MET A 219 -0.37 8.43 35.49
N SER A 220 -1.20 9.26 36.14
CA SER A 220 -2.46 9.73 35.58
C SER A 220 -2.18 10.79 34.51
N PRO A 221 -2.68 10.63 33.26
CA PRO A 221 -2.53 11.67 32.25
C PRO A 221 -3.23 12.93 32.78
N ARG A 222 -2.49 14.04 32.94
CA ARG A 222 -3.10 15.34 33.19
C ARG A 222 -4.10 15.59 32.05
N ALA A 223 -5.39 15.59 32.37
CA ALA A 223 -6.40 16.12 31.47
C ALA A 223 -6.07 17.61 31.29
N ILE A 224 -5.49 17.93 30.13
CA ILE A 224 -5.35 19.29 29.60
C ILE A 224 -6.31 19.36 28.43
#